data_AF-A0A0B6Y6N3-F1
#
_entry.id   AF-A0A0B6Y6N3-F1
#
_cell.length_a   1.000
_cell.length_b   1.000
_cell.length_c   1.000
_cell.angle_alpha   90.00
_cell.angle_beta   90.00
_cell.angle_gamma   90.00
#
_symmetry.space_group_name_H-M   'P 1'
#
loop_
_entity.id
_entity.type
_entity.pdbx_description
1 polymer ?
#
loop_
_entity_poly.entity_id
_entity_poly.type
_entity_poly.pdbx_seq_one_letter_code
_entity_poly.pdbx_strand_id
1 'polypeptide(L)'
;DNSFPWGLIHHNELALMLNSGLGKTMVIDSRSFLEYNTSTIQQSVNVCCSKLVKRRLQQDKVHVLDLLNQTCNIGADTSWDVIVYDQCTEDPSQLTSDNFVAVLLHKL
;
A
#
# COMPACT_ATOMS: atom_id res chain seq x y z
N ASP A 1 20.65 -9.23 8.68
CA ASP A 1 20.46 -8.94 7.25
C ASP A 1 19.14 -8.23 7.03
N ASN A 2 19.18 -6.91 6.81
CA ASN A 2 18.00 -6.08 6.54
C ASN A 2 17.66 -6.10 5.04
N SER A 3 17.61 -7.28 4.41
CA SER A 3 17.07 -7.40 3.07
C SER A 3 15.56 -7.48 3.18
N PHE A 4 14.88 -6.34 2.97
CA PHE A 4 13.43 -6.36 2.81
C PHE A 4 13.06 -7.24 1.61
N PRO A 5 11.94 -7.98 1.65
CA PRO A 5 11.48 -8.80 0.52
C PRO A 5 10.91 -7.96 -0.64
N TRP A 6 10.96 -6.64 -0.53
CA TRP A 6 10.43 -5.66 -1.48
C TRP A 6 11.49 -4.59 -1.79
N GLY A 7 11.30 -3.86 -2.88
CA GLY A 7 12.19 -2.80 -3.36
C GLY A 7 11.48 -1.46 -3.53
N LEU A 8 12.26 -0.43 -3.89
CA LEU A 8 11.73 0.89 -4.25
C LEU A 8 11.43 0.96 -5.76
N ILE A 9 10.40 1.72 -6.11
CA ILE A 9 10.09 2.10 -7.49
C ILE A 9 10.16 3.62 -7.64
N HIS A 10 10.71 4.11 -8.75
CA HIS A 10 10.77 5.54 -9.01
C HIS A 10 9.43 6.07 -9.55
N HIS A 11 9.09 7.31 -9.21
CA HIS A 11 7.84 7.95 -9.64
C HIS A 11 7.64 7.95 -11.16
N ASN A 12 8.71 8.10 -11.94
CA ASN A 12 8.65 8.08 -13.41
C ASN A 12 8.27 6.69 -13.93
N GLU A 13 8.74 5.63 -13.29
CA GLU A 13 8.41 4.26 -13.66
C GLU A 13 6.94 3.95 -13.37
N LEU A 14 6.47 4.32 -12.18
CA LEU A 14 5.04 4.22 -11.85
C LEU A 14 4.17 5.02 -12.84
N ALA A 15 4.58 6.24 -13.21
CA ALA A 15 3.85 7.05 -14.19
C ALA A 15 3.78 6.37 -15.56
N LEU A 16 4.87 5.71 -16.01
CA LEU A 16 4.86 4.93 -17.24
C LEU A 16 3.89 3.75 -17.14
N MET A 17 3.91 3.00 -16.03
CA MET A 17 3.00 1.87 -15.79
C MET A 17 1.53 2.29 -15.80
N LEU A 18 1.20 3.43 -15.19
CA LEU A 18 -0.17 3.97 -15.19
C LEU A 18 -0.64 4.32 -16.61
N ASN A 19 0.25 4.83 -17.46
CA ASN A 19 -0.07 5.18 -18.84
C ASN A 19 -0.13 3.95 -19.78
N SER A 20 0.70 2.93 -19.55
CA SER A 20 0.71 1.70 -20.35
C SER A 20 -0.32 0.67 -19.90
N GLY A 21 -0.87 0.82 -18.70
CA GLY A 21 -1.75 -0.13 -18.03
C GLY A 21 -1.00 -0.97 -16.98
N LEU A 22 -1.63 -1.16 -15.82
CA LEU A 22 -1.04 -1.81 -14.66
C LEU A 22 -0.97 -3.35 -14.73
N GLY A 23 -1.72 -3.98 -15.63
CA GLY A 23 -1.79 -5.45 -15.70
C GLY A 23 -2.21 -6.05 -14.35
N LYS A 24 -1.41 -6.99 -13.82
CA LYS A 24 -1.57 -7.56 -12.47
C LYS A 24 -0.80 -6.78 -11.41
N THR A 25 -0.89 -5.45 -11.44
CA THR A 25 -0.28 -4.57 -10.44
C THR A 25 -1.35 -3.73 -9.78
N MET A 26 -1.24 -3.55 -8.47
CA MET A 26 -2.13 -2.71 -7.68
C MET A 26 -1.34 -1.61 -6.99
N VAL A 27 -1.90 -0.40 -6.99
CA VAL A 27 -1.33 0.75 -6.28
C VAL A 27 -2.13 0.96 -5.00
N ILE A 28 -1.46 0.92 -3.85
CA ILE A 28 -2.05 1.15 -2.54
C ILE A 28 -1.64 2.52 -2.03
N ASP A 29 -2.63 3.36 -1.74
CA ASP A 29 -2.46 4.58 -0.97
C ASP A 29 -2.54 4.25 0.53
N SER A 30 -1.43 4.42 1.25
CA SER A 30 -1.36 4.15 2.69
C SER A 30 -1.53 5.40 3.54
N ARG A 31 -2.06 6.51 3.01
CA ARG A 31 -2.34 7.74 3.76
C ARG A 31 -3.71 7.68 4.43
N SER A 32 -4.04 8.73 5.19
CA SER A 32 -5.35 8.83 5.83
C SER A 32 -6.47 8.94 4.78
N PHE A 33 -7.69 8.57 5.19
CA PHE A 33 -8.88 8.70 4.34
C PHE A 33 -9.06 10.14 3.85
N LEU A 34 -8.78 11.15 4.67
CA LEU A 34 -8.92 12.54 4.27
C LEU A 34 -7.93 12.93 3.18
N GLU A 35 -6.66 12.54 3.32
CA GLU A 35 -5.62 12.83 2.32
C GLU A 35 -5.94 12.16 0.98
N TYR A 36 -6.34 10.88 1.01
CA TYR A 36 -6.74 10.14 -0.18
C TYR A 36 -7.92 10.80 -0.91
N ASN A 37 -8.97 11.20 -0.18
CA ASN A 37 -10.14 11.85 -0.80
C ASN A 37 -9.86 13.29 -1.24
N THR A 38 -8.83 13.94 -0.69
CA THR A 38 -8.42 15.27 -1.13
C THR A 38 -7.73 15.19 -2.50
N SER A 39 -6.84 14.21 -2.67
CA SER A 39 -6.16 13.94 -3.93
C SER A 39 -5.50 12.57 -3.87
N THR A 40 -5.43 11.86 -4.99
CA THR A 40 -4.84 10.52 -5.03
C THR A 40 -4.27 10.20 -6.41
N ILE A 41 -3.34 9.24 -6.46
CA ILE A 41 -2.89 8.67 -7.74
C ILE A 41 -4.07 7.89 -8.33
N GLN A 42 -4.33 8.10 -9.63
CA GLN A 42 -5.41 7.43 -10.33
C GLN A 42 -5.27 5.89 -10.22
N GLN A 43 -6.39 5.19 -10.08
CA GLN A 43 -6.45 3.72 -9.92
C GLN A 43 -5.83 3.17 -8.63
N SER A 44 -5.37 4.02 -7.70
CA SER A 44 -4.95 3.55 -6.39
C SER A 44 -6.12 3.17 -5.50
N VAL A 45 -5.85 2.31 -4.52
CA VAL A 45 -6.80 1.84 -3.51
C VAL A 45 -6.31 2.26 -2.14
N ASN A 46 -7.18 2.87 -1.34
CA ASN A 46 -6.80 3.30 0.01
C ASN A 46 -7.01 2.18 1.05
N VAL A 47 -5.97 1.86 1.80
CA VAL A 47 -6.05 0.94 2.96
C VAL A 47 -6.32 1.70 4.27
N CYS A 48 -6.58 3.02 4.19
CA CYS A 48 -6.94 3.92 5.29
C CYS A 48 -5.98 3.83 6.49
N CYS A 49 -4.93 4.67 6.50
CA CYS A 49 -4.07 4.77 7.68
C CYS A 49 -4.85 5.23 8.92
N SER A 50 -5.11 4.29 9.83
CA SER A 50 -5.78 4.55 11.09
C SER A 50 -5.24 3.67 12.20
N LYS A 51 -5.32 4.15 13.44
CA LYS A 51 -4.90 3.38 14.63
C LYS A 51 -5.65 2.05 14.75
N LEU A 52 -6.92 2.02 14.36
CA LEU A 52 -7.74 0.80 14.42
C LEU A 52 -7.31 -0.23 13.38
N VAL A 53 -7.11 0.19 12.13
CA VAL A 53 -6.66 -0.71 11.05
C VAL A 53 -5.27 -1.26 11.38
N LYS A 54 -4.33 -0.40 11.81
CA LYS A 54 -2.98 -0.81 12.25
C LYS A 54 -3.04 -1.91 13.32
N ARG A 55 -3.83 -1.67 14.38
CA ARG A 55 -3.99 -2.62 15.49
C ARG A 55 -4.58 -3.94 15.02
N ARG A 56 -5.59 -3.92 14.13
CA ARG A 56 -6.19 -5.15 13.61
C ARG A 56 -5.24 -5.92 12.71
N LEU A 57 -4.43 -5.24 11.89
CA LEU A 57 -3.37 -5.85 11.09
C LEU A 57 -2.32 -6.51 11.98
N GLN A 58 -1.83 -5.80 13.00
CA GLN A 58 -0.85 -6.34 13.95
C GLN A 58 -1.37 -7.56 14.74
N GLN A 59 -2.66 -7.60 15.05
CA GLN A 59 -3.31 -8.70 15.77
C GLN A 59 -3.86 -9.81 14.86
N ASP A 60 -3.59 -9.76 13.54
CA ASP A 60 -4.10 -10.71 12.54
C ASP A 60 -5.63 -10.87 12.60
N LYS A 61 -6.34 -9.77 12.90
CA LYS A 61 -7.82 -9.70 12.92
C LYS A 61 -8.40 -9.21 11.61
N VAL A 62 -7.55 -8.82 10.66
CA VAL A 62 -7.90 -8.45 9.29
C VAL A 62 -6.68 -8.67 8.41
N HIS A 63 -6.87 -9.15 7.19
CA HIS A 63 -5.81 -9.23 6.19
C HIS A 63 -5.91 -8.08 5.19
N VAL A 64 -4.77 -7.68 4.62
CA VAL A 64 -4.73 -6.59 3.64
C VAL A 64 -5.61 -6.93 2.43
N LEU A 65 -5.58 -8.17 1.97
CA LEU A 65 -6.40 -8.65 0.86
C LEU A 65 -7.91 -8.54 1.15
N ASP A 66 -8.34 -8.75 2.39
CA ASP A 66 -9.75 -8.59 2.78
C ASP A 66 -10.19 -7.14 2.69
N LEU A 67 -9.35 -6.21 3.15
CA LEU A 67 -9.61 -4.76 3.06
C LEU A 67 -9.73 -4.31 1.61
N LEU A 68 -8.86 -4.84 0.74
CA LEU A 68 -8.84 -4.51 -0.69
C LEU A 68 -10.06 -5.08 -1.42
N ASN A 69 -10.42 -6.33 -1.16
CA ASN A 69 -11.60 -6.96 -1.76
C ASN A 69 -12.91 -6.26 -1.35
N GLN A 70 -13.02 -5.81 -0.09
CA GLN A 70 -14.16 -5.01 0.37
C GLN A 70 -14.25 -3.64 -0.32
N THR A 71 -13.10 -3.00 -0.57
CA THR A 71 -13.08 -1.63 -1.06
C THR A 71 -13.27 -1.55 -2.57
N CYS A 72 -12.75 -2.52 -3.32
CA CYS A 72 -12.62 -2.36 -4.78
C CYS A 72 -13.19 -3.49 -5.62
N ASN A 73 -13.59 -4.62 -5.03
CA ASN A 73 -14.15 -5.76 -5.76
C ASN A 73 -13.28 -6.23 -6.95
N ILE A 74 -11.95 -6.04 -6.85
CA ILE A 74 -10.98 -6.24 -7.94
C ILE A 74 -10.69 -7.73 -8.17
N GLY A 75 -11.06 -8.61 -7.23
CA GLY A 75 -10.66 -10.02 -7.29
C GLY A 75 -9.14 -10.16 -7.21
N ALA A 76 -8.49 -9.26 -6.47
CA ALA A 76 -7.06 -9.32 -6.24
C ALA A 76 -6.72 -10.63 -5.52
N ASP A 77 -5.59 -11.22 -5.90
CA ASP A 77 -5.05 -12.42 -5.27
C ASP A 77 -3.54 -12.24 -5.01
N THR A 78 -2.93 -13.25 -4.41
CA THR A 78 -1.51 -13.22 -4.04
C THR A 78 -0.54 -13.24 -5.24
N SER A 79 -1.03 -13.33 -6.47
CA SER A 79 -0.22 -13.25 -7.70
C SER A 79 -0.03 -11.83 -8.23
N TRP A 80 -0.67 -10.83 -7.63
CA TRP A 80 -0.56 -9.44 -8.04
C TRP A 80 0.63 -8.76 -7.40
N ASP A 81 1.34 -7.95 -8.19
CA ASP A 81 2.36 -7.03 -7.69
C ASP A 81 1.69 -5.88 -6.95
N VAL A 82 2.32 -5.40 -5.88
CA VAL A 82 1.79 -4.32 -5.04
C VAL A 82 2.79 -3.19 -4.94
N ILE A 83 2.35 -1.99 -5.28
CA ILE A 83 3.09 -0.74 -5.09
C ILE A 83 2.39 0.03 -3.97
N VAL A 84 3.13 0.38 -2.92
CA VAL A 84 2.60 1.17 -1.79
C VAL A 84 3.23 2.55 -1.82
N TYR A 85 2.44 3.60 -1.62
CA TYR A 85 2.95 4.95 -1.38
C TYR A 85 2.29 5.60 -0.16
N ASP A 86 3.07 6.43 0.52
CA ASP A 86 2.60 7.33 1.56
C ASP A 86 2.85 8.80 1.14
N GLN A 87 2.87 9.72 2.10
CA GLN A 87 2.96 11.14 1.78
C GLN A 87 4.36 11.59 1.31
N CYS A 88 5.45 10.99 1.83
CA CYS A 88 6.80 11.47 1.57
C CYS A 88 7.95 10.54 2.06
N THR A 89 7.72 9.26 2.32
CA THR A 89 8.82 8.36 2.70
C THR A 89 9.70 8.07 1.49
N GLU A 90 10.94 8.56 1.52
CA GLU A 90 11.96 8.30 0.50
C GLU A 90 12.85 7.10 0.86
N ASP A 91 13.19 6.98 2.15
CA ASP A 91 14.07 5.94 2.69
C ASP A 91 13.31 5.07 3.70
N PRO A 92 12.92 3.84 3.33
CA PRO A 92 12.18 2.94 4.21
C PRO A 92 12.94 2.53 5.47
N SER A 93 14.27 2.68 5.50
CA SER A 93 15.06 2.37 6.71
C SER A 93 14.78 3.34 7.87
N GLN A 94 14.17 4.49 7.57
CA GLN A 94 13.77 5.49 8.56
C GLN A 94 12.42 5.17 9.21
N LEU A 95 11.68 4.20 8.68
CA LEU A 95 10.40 3.79 9.25
C LEU A 95 10.63 3.00 10.54
N THR A 96 9.95 3.41 11.62
CA THR A 96 9.90 2.61 12.84
C THR A 96 9.02 1.38 12.63
N SER A 97 9.26 0.30 13.38
CA SER A 97 8.47 -0.93 13.28
C SER A 97 6.99 -0.75 13.65
N ASP A 98 6.65 0.29 14.42
CA ASP A 98 5.25 0.65 14.73
C ASP A 98 4.63 1.66 13.73
N ASN A 99 5.37 2.11 12.71
CA ASN A 99 4.82 2.93 11.64
C ASN A 99 3.77 2.12 10.84
N PHE A 100 2.68 2.76 10.42
CA PHE A 100 1.62 2.08 9.66
C PHE A 100 2.12 1.47 8.35
N VAL A 101 2.95 2.19 7.60
CA VAL A 101 3.53 1.73 6.33
C VAL A 101 4.42 0.51 6.57
N ALA A 102 5.25 0.54 7.62
CA ALA A 102 6.06 -0.61 8.00
C ALA A 102 5.18 -1.82 8.33
N VAL A 103 4.14 -1.64 9.14
CA VAL A 103 3.18 -2.71 9.47
C VAL A 103 2.48 -3.24 8.21
N LEU A 104 2.06 -2.37 7.30
CA LEU A 104 1.38 -2.73 6.07
C LEU A 104 2.29 -3.58 5.17
N LEU A 105 3.53 -3.15 4.95
CA LEU A 105 4.53 -3.87 4.16
C LEU A 105 4.89 -5.24 4.73
N HIS A 106 4.81 -5.44 6.06
CA HIS A 106 5.02 -6.75 6.68
C HIS A 106 3.80 -7.69 6.57
N LYS A 107 2.64 -7.18 6.16
CA LYS A 107 1.38 -7.92 6.08
C LYS A 107 0.92 -8.19 4.64
N LEU A 108 1.64 -7.64 3.66
CA LEU A 108 1.56 -7.96 2.24
C LEU A 108 2.43 -9.18 1.95
#